data_AF-A0A8T5BMT3-F1
#
_entry.id   AF-A0A8T5BMT3-F1
#
_cell.length_a   1.000
_cell.length_b   1.000
_cell.length_c   1.000
_cell.angle_alpha   90.00
_cell.angle_beta   90.00
_cell.angle_gamma   90.00
#
_symmetry.space_group_name_H-M   'P 1'
#
loop_
_entity.id
_entity.type
_entity.pdbx_description
1 polymer ?
#
loop_
_entity_poly.entity_id
_entity_poly.type
_entity_poly.pdbx_seq_one_letter_code
_entity_poly.pdbx_strand_id
1 'polypeptide(L)'
;MDFLIKMANSGITISCGIYLAIAIYKGRLEKSLFYYAWSAGFILYALEIMLQPISTEAMHIVGSLAYLFIAIGVWRLSGKRELYVILVVIFFLLFGYLFSLLSIETEILLIYAIITLGIVRLRFLFGKAAETLVLGWIFLCLTNIFLLESEWIPDIFAIVSKIAIISGIVSTDFAMLPKRLDAFLSSKSLPIDTELSKNTGKLTLATLSPASSSSANIKWIQRQIRDALSTGTDTYLFLIEKLPPLGELRRLVWMKPEKVHVLIFSSSAGEIKKEFMVLDADLQAIGAAFHEVLKLSASRKQECSIVIDSISTMVQLFGGAQTYRLFLQKMGVLRESMASVYGLFHPELHEPNVTAMFQDLSDSRITIE
;
A
#
# COMPACT_ATOMS: atom_id res chain seq x y z
N MET A 1 -28.19 -25.30 -18.02
CA MET A 1 -27.97 -23.98 -17.37
C MET A 1 -26.76 -24.06 -16.46
N ASP A 2 -26.71 -25.06 -15.58
CA ASP A 2 -25.60 -25.32 -14.65
C ASP A 2 -24.20 -25.35 -15.29
N PHE A 3 -24.00 -26.17 -16.34
CA PHE A 3 -22.72 -26.23 -17.05
C PHE A 3 -22.24 -24.88 -17.62
N LEU A 4 -23.15 -24.07 -18.18
CA LEU A 4 -22.82 -22.76 -18.74
C LEU A 4 -22.38 -21.78 -17.65
N ILE A 5 -23.03 -21.82 -16.48
CA ILE A 5 -22.70 -20.97 -15.34
C ILE A 5 -21.36 -21.40 -14.72
N LYS A 6 -21.09 -22.70 -14.62
CA LYS A 6 -19.76 -23.23 -14.20
C LYS A 6 -18.64 -22.80 -15.15
N MET A 7 -18.86 -22.87 -16.46
CA MET A 7 -17.89 -22.38 -17.45
C MET A 7 -17.69 -20.86 -17.35
N ALA A 8 -18.76 -20.10 -17.11
CA ALA A 8 -18.65 -18.66 -16.86
C ALA A 8 -17.86 -18.36 -15.57
N ASN A 9 -18.10 -19.12 -14.49
CA ASN A 9 -17.38 -19.02 -13.23
C ASN A 9 -15.88 -19.29 -13.44
N SER A 10 -15.53 -20.37 -14.14
CA SER A 10 -14.14 -20.65 -14.50
C SER A 10 -13.54 -19.52 -15.36
N GLY A 11 -14.24 -19.06 -16.41
CA GLY A 11 -13.76 -18.00 -17.30
C GLY A 11 -13.49 -16.67 -16.57
N ILE A 12 -14.36 -16.28 -15.64
CA ILE A 12 -14.14 -15.10 -14.79
C ILE A 12 -12.94 -15.32 -13.87
N THR A 13 -12.80 -16.51 -13.30
CA THR A 13 -11.67 -16.86 -12.43
C THR A 13 -10.33 -16.80 -13.16
N ILE A 14 -10.25 -17.31 -14.40
CA ILE A 14 -9.07 -17.15 -15.28
C ILE A 14 -8.81 -15.67 -15.54
N SER A 15 -9.85 -14.91 -15.87
CA SER A 15 -9.73 -13.48 -16.16
C SER A 15 -9.17 -12.71 -14.97
N CYS A 16 -9.55 -13.07 -13.75
CA CYS A 16 -8.97 -12.54 -12.51
C CYS A 16 -7.45 -12.82 -12.44
N GLY A 17 -7.03 -14.07 -12.66
CA GLY A 17 -5.62 -14.44 -12.65
C GLY A 17 -4.79 -13.73 -13.73
N ILE A 18 -5.32 -13.65 -14.95
CA ILE A 18 -4.69 -12.94 -16.08
C ILE A 18 -4.61 -11.44 -15.81
N TYR A 19 -5.67 -10.84 -15.26
CA TYR A 19 -5.68 -9.42 -14.91
C TYR A 19 -4.53 -9.09 -13.95
N LEU A 20 -4.33 -9.88 -12.89
CA LEU A 20 -3.21 -9.70 -11.97
C LEU A 20 -1.86 -9.80 -12.70
N ALA A 21 -1.67 -10.82 -13.55
CA ALA A 21 -0.44 -10.98 -14.33
C ALA A 21 -0.14 -9.77 -15.24
N ILE A 22 -1.17 -9.27 -15.96
CA ILE A 22 -1.05 -8.09 -16.82
C ILE A 22 -0.77 -6.83 -15.99
N ALA A 23 -1.43 -6.66 -14.85
CA ALA A 23 -1.22 -5.52 -13.97
C ALA A 23 0.22 -5.49 -13.41
N ILE A 24 0.78 -6.65 -13.05
CA ILE A 24 2.20 -6.77 -12.68
C ILE A 24 3.12 -6.44 -13.87
N TYR A 25 2.85 -6.99 -15.05
CA TYR A 25 3.66 -6.76 -16.25
C TYR A 25 3.69 -5.28 -16.66
N LYS A 26 2.54 -4.61 -16.60
CA LYS A 26 2.40 -3.16 -16.88
C LYS A 26 2.91 -2.26 -15.75
N GLY A 27 3.41 -2.83 -14.65
CA GLY A 27 3.93 -2.07 -13.50
C GLY A 27 2.86 -1.32 -12.70
N ARG A 28 1.59 -1.73 -12.80
CA ARG A 28 0.47 -1.22 -11.98
C ARG A 28 0.39 -1.91 -10.62
N LEU A 29 0.97 -3.11 -10.50
CA LEU A 29 1.15 -3.84 -9.26
C LEU A 29 2.64 -4.18 -9.10
N GLU A 30 3.10 -4.30 -7.86
CA GLU A 30 4.47 -4.70 -7.57
C GLU A 30 4.81 -6.08 -8.15
N LYS A 31 6.09 -6.29 -8.48
CA LYS A 31 6.62 -7.63 -8.75
C LYS A 31 6.87 -8.38 -7.44
N SER A 32 5.81 -8.64 -6.68
CA SER A 32 5.88 -9.36 -5.41
C SER A 32 5.38 -10.80 -5.58
N LEU A 33 5.99 -11.74 -4.81
CA LEU A 33 5.56 -13.14 -4.76
C LEU A 33 4.06 -13.26 -4.40
N PHE A 34 3.51 -12.30 -3.65
CA PHE A 34 2.07 -12.27 -3.34
C PHE A 34 1.21 -12.22 -4.59
N TYR A 35 1.43 -11.24 -5.48
CA TYR A 35 0.59 -11.09 -6.68
C TYR A 35 0.80 -12.23 -7.67
N TYR A 36 2.05 -12.70 -7.83
CA TYR A 36 2.33 -13.87 -8.67
C TYR A 36 1.64 -15.14 -8.15
N ALA A 37 1.70 -15.37 -6.83
CA ALA A 37 1.07 -16.55 -6.24
C ALA A 37 -0.46 -16.49 -6.31
N TRP A 38 -1.08 -15.33 -6.07
CA TRP A 38 -2.53 -15.19 -6.26
C TRP A 38 -2.97 -15.29 -7.72
N SER A 39 -2.18 -14.75 -8.66
CA SER A 39 -2.43 -14.91 -10.10
C SER A 39 -2.42 -16.40 -10.51
N ALA A 40 -1.38 -17.14 -10.10
CA ALA A 40 -1.28 -18.58 -10.34
C ALA A 40 -2.40 -19.36 -9.65
N GLY A 41 -2.72 -19.00 -8.40
CA GLY A 41 -3.81 -19.59 -7.63
C GLY A 41 -5.16 -19.45 -8.32
N PHE A 42 -5.50 -18.26 -8.84
CA PHE A 42 -6.74 -18.07 -9.61
C PHE A 42 -6.78 -18.90 -10.89
N ILE A 43 -5.68 -18.97 -11.64
CA ILE A 43 -5.63 -19.77 -12.86
C ILE A 43 -5.82 -21.26 -12.55
N LEU A 44 -5.14 -21.78 -11.53
CA LEU A 44 -5.28 -23.16 -11.09
C LEU A 44 -6.69 -23.44 -10.54
N TYR A 45 -7.24 -22.53 -9.75
CA TYR A 45 -8.61 -22.67 -9.23
C TYR A 45 -9.65 -22.71 -10.35
N ALA A 46 -9.43 -21.96 -11.43
CA ALA A 46 -10.30 -22.03 -12.59
C ALA A 46 -10.20 -23.36 -13.35
N LEU A 47 -8.99 -23.95 -13.40
CA LEU A 47 -8.77 -25.27 -13.97
C LEU A 47 -9.41 -26.37 -13.12
N GLU A 48 -9.39 -26.24 -11.78
CA GLU A 48 -10.14 -27.13 -10.87
C GLU A 48 -11.63 -27.17 -11.26
N ILE A 49 -12.27 -25.98 -11.40
CA ILE A 49 -13.68 -25.88 -11.78
C ILE A 49 -13.96 -26.58 -13.13
N MET A 50 -13.03 -26.51 -14.08
CA MET A 50 -13.15 -27.18 -15.38
C MET A 50 -12.93 -28.69 -15.31
N LEU A 51 -12.11 -29.16 -14.37
CA LEU A 51 -11.77 -30.58 -14.20
C LEU A 51 -12.81 -31.35 -13.38
N GLN A 52 -13.63 -30.66 -12.58
CA GLN A 52 -14.70 -31.24 -11.78
C GLN A 52 -15.58 -32.26 -12.54
N PRO A 53 -16.06 -32.01 -13.77
CA PRO A 53 -16.85 -32.99 -14.51
C PRO A 53 -16.04 -34.13 -15.17
N ILE A 54 -14.70 -34.05 -15.19
CA ILE A 54 -13.83 -34.95 -15.96
C ILE A 54 -13.13 -35.96 -15.04
N SER A 55 -12.50 -35.49 -13.97
CA SER A 55 -11.71 -36.33 -13.08
C SER A 55 -11.66 -35.71 -11.69
N THR A 56 -12.23 -36.42 -10.72
CA THR A 56 -12.24 -36.04 -9.30
C THR A 56 -10.80 -35.94 -8.76
N GLU A 57 -9.92 -36.88 -9.11
CA GLU A 57 -8.52 -36.85 -8.68
C GLU A 57 -7.76 -35.65 -9.24
N ALA A 58 -7.89 -35.38 -10.54
CA ALA A 58 -7.23 -34.24 -11.16
C ALA A 58 -7.76 -32.91 -10.62
N MET A 59 -9.08 -32.81 -10.42
CA MET A 59 -9.72 -31.66 -9.76
C MET A 59 -9.09 -31.42 -8.38
N HIS A 60 -9.00 -32.45 -7.54
CA HIS A 60 -8.40 -32.31 -6.21
C HIS A 60 -6.96 -31.86 -6.27
N ILE A 61 -6.10 -32.50 -7.06
CA ILE A 61 -4.68 -32.12 -7.17
C ILE A 61 -4.53 -30.65 -7.60
N VAL A 62 -5.30 -30.23 -8.60
CA VAL A 62 -5.23 -28.86 -9.13
C VAL A 62 -5.78 -27.83 -8.14
N GLY A 63 -6.92 -28.12 -7.50
CA GLY A 63 -7.50 -27.24 -6.48
C GLY A 63 -6.57 -27.10 -5.26
N SER A 64 -6.00 -28.21 -4.82
CA SER A 64 -4.97 -28.28 -3.80
C SER A 64 -3.76 -27.39 -4.08
N LEU A 65 -3.23 -27.45 -5.31
CA LEU A 65 -2.16 -26.56 -5.74
C LEU A 65 -2.62 -25.09 -5.76
N ALA A 66 -3.86 -24.82 -6.19
CA ALA A 66 -4.42 -23.46 -6.18
C ALA A 66 -4.42 -22.86 -4.76
N TYR A 67 -4.91 -23.61 -3.77
CA TYR A 67 -4.93 -23.18 -2.37
C TYR A 67 -3.52 -23.00 -1.78
N LEU A 68 -2.56 -23.85 -2.17
CA LEU A 68 -1.16 -23.70 -1.77
C LEU A 68 -0.60 -22.36 -2.25
N PHE A 69 -0.82 -22.00 -3.52
CA PHE A 69 -0.39 -20.71 -4.07
C PHE A 69 -1.06 -19.53 -3.35
N ILE A 70 -2.36 -19.59 -3.10
CA ILE A 70 -3.07 -18.55 -2.34
C ILE A 70 -2.47 -18.39 -0.93
N ALA A 71 -2.20 -19.51 -0.25
CA ALA A 71 -1.58 -19.52 1.08
C ALA A 71 -0.16 -18.93 1.07
N ILE A 72 0.65 -19.23 0.05
CA ILE A 72 2.00 -18.64 -0.13
C ILE A 72 1.89 -17.12 -0.22
N GLY A 73 0.89 -16.63 -0.96
CA GLY A 73 0.63 -15.20 -1.05
C GLY A 73 0.32 -14.59 0.32
N VAL A 74 -0.65 -15.15 1.05
CA VAL A 74 -1.06 -14.65 2.38
C VAL A 74 0.12 -14.65 3.36
N TRP A 75 0.93 -15.72 3.37
CA TRP A 75 2.14 -15.81 4.19
C TRP A 75 3.14 -14.69 3.86
N ARG A 76 3.43 -14.48 2.57
CA ARG A 76 4.39 -13.46 2.13
C ARG A 76 4.01 -12.07 2.64
N LEU A 77 2.72 -11.74 2.60
CA LEU A 77 2.20 -10.46 3.07
C LEU A 77 2.31 -10.29 4.59
N SER A 78 2.11 -11.35 5.38
CA SER A 78 2.17 -11.24 6.84
C SER A 78 3.59 -11.01 7.37
N GLY A 79 4.62 -11.55 6.72
CA GLY A 79 6.02 -11.35 7.10
C GLY A 79 6.45 -11.98 8.44
N LYS A 80 5.57 -12.72 9.12
CA LYS A 80 5.87 -13.43 10.38
C LYS A 80 6.14 -14.91 10.12
N ARG A 81 7.17 -15.45 10.78
CA ARG A 81 7.56 -16.88 10.69
C ARG A 81 6.47 -17.82 11.22
N GLU A 82 5.61 -17.38 12.13
CA GLU A 82 4.51 -18.19 12.69
C GLU A 82 3.51 -18.67 11.62
N LEU A 83 3.26 -17.89 10.56
CA LEU A 83 2.36 -18.32 9.47
C LEU A 83 3.04 -19.29 8.48
N TYR A 84 4.33 -19.60 8.65
CA TYR A 84 4.96 -20.71 7.93
C TYR A 84 4.35 -22.05 8.36
N VAL A 85 3.90 -22.16 9.63
CA VAL A 85 3.19 -23.33 10.13
C VAL A 85 1.91 -23.58 9.33
N ILE A 86 1.22 -22.51 8.91
CA ILE A 86 0.03 -22.62 8.04
C ILE A 86 0.38 -23.25 6.69
N LEU A 87 1.48 -22.83 6.07
CA LEU A 87 1.96 -23.40 4.80
C LEU A 87 2.32 -24.88 4.95
N VAL A 88 3.02 -25.22 6.03
CA VAL A 88 3.40 -26.60 6.34
C VAL A 88 2.15 -27.44 6.61
N VAL A 89 1.18 -26.95 7.38
CA VAL A 89 -0.07 -27.66 7.66
C VAL A 89 -0.89 -27.86 6.39
N ILE A 90 -1.04 -26.82 5.54
CA ILE A 90 -1.72 -26.97 4.25
C ILE A 90 -0.98 -28.01 3.40
N PHE A 91 0.34 -27.92 3.27
CA PHE A 91 1.13 -28.90 2.54
C PHE A 91 0.96 -30.33 3.09
N PHE A 92 0.89 -30.54 4.40
CA PHE A 92 0.63 -31.86 4.99
C PHE A 92 -0.83 -32.33 4.77
N LEU A 93 -1.80 -31.42 4.83
CA LEU A 93 -3.20 -31.73 4.50
C LEU A 93 -3.33 -32.20 3.05
N LEU A 94 -2.57 -31.58 2.12
CA LEU A 94 -2.52 -32.00 0.70
C LEU A 94 -2.05 -33.44 0.51
N PHE A 95 -1.20 -33.96 1.40
CA PHE A 95 -0.80 -35.37 1.40
C PHE A 95 -1.79 -36.26 2.17
N GLY A 96 -2.62 -35.70 3.05
CA GLY A 96 -3.65 -36.42 3.81
C GLY A 96 -4.65 -37.15 2.91
N TYR A 97 -5.06 -36.54 1.80
CA TYR A 97 -5.86 -37.19 0.75
C TYR A 97 -5.16 -38.41 0.13
N LEU A 98 -3.89 -38.25 -0.27
CA LEU A 98 -3.09 -39.33 -0.89
C LEU A 98 -2.91 -40.54 0.04
N PHE A 99 -2.96 -40.32 1.36
CA PHE A 99 -2.87 -41.37 2.38
C PHE A 99 -4.23 -41.78 2.97
N SER A 100 -5.36 -41.28 2.43
CA SER A 100 -6.73 -41.57 2.89
C SER A 100 -6.98 -41.30 4.39
N LEU A 101 -6.29 -40.31 4.96
CA LEU A 101 -6.36 -40.01 6.40
C LEU A 101 -7.55 -39.11 6.78
N LEU A 102 -8.11 -38.36 5.83
CA LEU A 102 -9.21 -37.42 6.02
C LEU A 102 -10.22 -37.55 4.87
N SER A 103 -11.49 -37.22 5.14
CA SER A 103 -12.47 -37.04 4.06
C SER A 103 -12.17 -35.75 3.30
N ILE A 104 -12.44 -35.76 1.99
CA ILE A 104 -12.26 -34.63 1.06
C ILE A 104 -12.92 -33.35 1.60
N GLU A 105 -14.15 -33.46 2.10
CA GLU A 105 -14.92 -32.33 2.63
C GLU A 105 -14.24 -31.71 3.85
N THR A 106 -13.72 -32.55 4.75
CA THR A 106 -13.01 -32.09 5.96
C THR A 106 -11.71 -31.39 5.61
N GLU A 107 -10.98 -31.91 4.62
CA GLU A 107 -9.72 -31.33 4.16
C GLU A 107 -9.93 -29.94 3.53
N ILE A 108 -10.90 -29.82 2.62
CA ILE A 108 -11.24 -28.54 1.96
C ILE A 108 -11.67 -27.51 3.02
N LEU A 109 -12.51 -27.91 3.98
CA LEU A 109 -12.96 -27.03 5.05
C LEU A 109 -11.79 -26.53 5.92
N LEU A 110 -10.86 -27.42 6.28
CA LEU A 110 -9.67 -27.07 7.06
C LEU A 110 -8.74 -26.12 6.31
N ILE A 111 -8.48 -26.38 5.02
CA ILE A 111 -7.67 -25.51 4.16
C ILE A 111 -8.31 -24.12 4.08
N TYR A 112 -9.63 -24.04 3.84
CA TYR A 112 -10.36 -22.77 3.82
C TYR A 112 -10.29 -22.04 5.16
N ALA A 113 -10.51 -22.73 6.28
CA ALA A 113 -10.47 -22.12 7.62
C ALA A 113 -9.10 -21.52 7.90
N ILE A 114 -8.03 -22.24 7.57
CA ILE A 114 -6.65 -21.80 7.79
C ILE A 114 -6.33 -20.57 6.93
N ILE A 115 -6.66 -20.58 5.63
CA ILE A 115 -6.44 -19.42 4.75
C ILE A 115 -7.27 -18.22 5.22
N THR A 116 -8.51 -18.46 5.65
CA THR A 116 -9.39 -17.42 6.19
C THR A 116 -8.78 -16.76 7.43
N LEU A 117 -8.22 -17.53 8.37
CA LEU A 117 -7.50 -16.97 9.53
C LEU A 117 -6.33 -16.09 9.09
N GLY A 118 -5.57 -16.53 8.08
CA GLY A 118 -4.49 -15.74 7.49
C GLY A 118 -4.98 -14.42 6.90
N ILE A 119 -6.07 -14.45 6.12
CA ILE A 119 -6.67 -13.28 5.47
C ILE A 119 -7.31 -12.32 6.48
N VAL A 120 -8.02 -12.83 7.50
CA VAL A 120 -8.54 -12.01 8.60
C VAL A 120 -7.40 -11.33 9.36
N ARG A 121 -6.26 -12.03 9.55
CA ARG A 121 -5.05 -11.40 10.12
C ARG A 121 -4.52 -10.26 9.26
N LEU A 122 -4.62 -10.35 7.93
CA LEU A 122 -4.27 -9.24 7.04
C LEU A 122 -5.11 -7.99 7.32
N ARG A 123 -6.40 -8.12 7.69
CA ARG A 123 -7.22 -6.96 8.11
C ARG A 123 -6.68 -6.28 9.36
N PHE A 124 -6.16 -7.03 10.33
CA PHE A 124 -5.52 -6.42 11.50
C PHE A 124 -4.21 -5.69 11.14
N LEU A 125 -3.51 -6.12 10.10
CA LEU A 125 -2.27 -5.48 9.64
C LEU A 125 -2.50 -4.27 8.74
N PHE A 126 -3.54 -4.31 7.91
CA PHE A 126 -3.75 -3.37 6.81
C PHE A 126 -5.05 -2.55 6.95
N GLY A 127 -5.83 -2.78 8.01
CA GLY A 127 -7.05 -2.04 8.31
C GLY A 127 -8.08 -2.13 7.18
N LYS A 128 -8.68 -0.98 6.85
CA LYS A 128 -9.73 -0.86 5.83
C LYS A 128 -9.28 -1.28 4.42
N ALA A 129 -7.99 -1.20 4.11
CA ALA A 129 -7.46 -1.56 2.79
C ALA A 129 -7.63 -3.06 2.47
N ALA A 130 -7.67 -3.92 3.49
CA ALA A 130 -7.91 -5.36 3.33
C ALA A 130 -9.38 -5.77 3.56
N GLU A 131 -10.29 -4.83 3.84
CA GLU A 131 -11.67 -5.15 4.21
C GLU A 131 -12.44 -5.83 3.07
N THR A 132 -12.32 -5.32 1.84
CA THR A 132 -12.95 -5.92 0.65
C THR A 132 -12.40 -7.32 0.36
N LEU A 133 -11.09 -7.55 0.59
CA LEU A 133 -10.47 -8.87 0.46
C LEU A 133 -11.05 -9.86 1.47
N VAL A 134 -11.12 -9.46 2.75
CA VAL A 134 -11.68 -10.29 3.82
C VAL A 134 -13.15 -10.61 3.57
N LEU A 135 -13.96 -9.60 3.21
CA LEU A 135 -15.38 -9.79 2.95
C LEU A 135 -15.61 -10.72 1.76
N GLY A 136 -14.88 -10.52 0.65
CA GLY A 136 -14.96 -11.40 -0.51
C GLY A 136 -14.56 -12.83 -0.18
N TRP A 137 -13.52 -13.03 0.63
CA TRP A 137 -13.07 -14.37 1.04
C TRP A 137 -14.05 -15.08 1.97
N ILE A 138 -14.56 -14.37 2.99
CA ILE A 138 -15.58 -14.92 3.89
C ILE A 138 -16.85 -15.28 3.10
N PHE A 139 -17.26 -14.41 2.17
CA PHE A 139 -18.44 -14.67 1.34
C PHE A 139 -18.26 -15.90 0.43
N LEU A 140 -17.06 -16.08 -0.14
CA LEU A 140 -16.72 -17.30 -0.88
C LEU A 140 -16.79 -18.55 0.00
N CYS A 141 -16.25 -18.47 1.22
CA CYS A 141 -16.27 -19.56 2.18
C CYS A 141 -17.71 -19.94 2.58
N LEU A 142 -18.55 -18.96 2.91
CA LEU A 142 -19.97 -19.17 3.22
C LEU A 142 -20.72 -19.79 2.04
N THR A 143 -20.45 -19.34 0.82
CA THR A 143 -21.04 -19.89 -0.40
C THR A 143 -20.70 -21.39 -0.54
N ASN A 144 -19.44 -21.74 -0.32
CA ASN A 144 -18.96 -23.12 -0.43
C ASN A 144 -19.39 -24.04 0.73
N ILE A 145 -19.85 -23.50 1.87
CA ILE A 145 -20.34 -24.28 3.02
C ILE A 145 -21.86 -24.43 2.99
N PHE A 146 -22.59 -23.34 2.76
CA PHE A 146 -24.04 -23.29 2.96
C PHE A 146 -24.86 -23.61 1.72
N LEU A 147 -24.24 -23.58 0.52
CA LEU A 147 -24.95 -23.76 -0.74
C LEU A 147 -24.51 -25.01 -1.52
N LEU A 148 -23.82 -25.97 -0.88
CA LEU A 148 -23.31 -27.20 -1.50
C LEU A 148 -24.34 -27.99 -2.30
N GLU A 149 -25.62 -27.98 -1.87
CA GLU A 149 -26.72 -28.72 -2.51
C GLU A 149 -27.47 -27.91 -3.57
N SER A 150 -27.17 -26.61 -3.71
CA SER A 150 -27.80 -25.76 -4.72
C SER A 150 -27.02 -25.85 -6.02
N GLU A 151 -27.66 -26.20 -7.14
CA GLU A 151 -26.97 -26.48 -8.41
C GLU A 151 -26.12 -25.29 -8.92
N TRP A 152 -26.76 -24.22 -9.40
CA TRP A 152 -26.09 -23.11 -10.09
C TRP A 152 -25.90 -21.85 -9.24
N ILE A 153 -26.62 -21.77 -8.13
CA ILE A 153 -26.63 -20.60 -7.23
C ILE A 153 -25.24 -20.36 -6.60
N PRO A 154 -24.49 -21.37 -6.14
CA PRO A 154 -23.16 -21.18 -5.56
C PRO A 154 -22.20 -20.55 -6.56
N ASP A 155 -22.26 -20.94 -7.83
CA ASP A 155 -21.38 -20.41 -8.87
C ASP A 155 -21.54 -18.89 -9.06
N ILE A 156 -22.77 -18.37 -8.99
CA ILE A 156 -23.02 -16.92 -9.10
C ILE A 156 -22.43 -16.17 -7.90
N PHE A 157 -22.68 -16.67 -6.68
CA PHE A 157 -22.12 -16.06 -5.48
C PHE A 157 -20.59 -16.17 -5.44
N ALA A 158 -20.04 -17.28 -5.95
CA ALA A 158 -18.61 -17.48 -6.07
C ALA A 158 -17.99 -16.51 -7.10
N ILE A 159 -18.69 -16.17 -8.19
CA ILE A 159 -18.26 -15.12 -9.14
C ILE A 159 -18.18 -13.76 -8.42
N VAL A 160 -19.25 -13.35 -7.74
CA VAL A 160 -19.30 -12.07 -7.03
C VAL A 160 -18.20 -11.98 -5.97
N SER A 161 -17.98 -13.08 -5.24
CA SER A 161 -16.92 -13.18 -4.24
C SER A 161 -15.52 -12.98 -4.85
N LYS A 162 -15.23 -13.60 -6.00
CA LYS A 162 -13.93 -13.47 -6.69
C LYS A 162 -13.68 -12.04 -7.17
N ILE A 163 -14.73 -11.37 -7.65
CA ILE A 163 -14.66 -9.94 -8.04
C ILE A 163 -14.33 -9.06 -6.82
N ALA A 164 -14.98 -9.32 -5.67
CA ALA A 164 -14.66 -8.62 -4.44
C ALA A 164 -13.22 -8.89 -3.97
N ILE A 165 -12.78 -10.15 -4.02
CA ILE A 165 -11.41 -10.57 -3.67
C ILE A 165 -10.40 -9.83 -4.54
N ILE A 166 -10.53 -9.82 -5.86
CA ILE A 166 -9.55 -9.17 -6.73
C ILE A 166 -9.52 -7.64 -6.54
N SER A 167 -10.68 -7.02 -6.32
CA SER A 167 -10.75 -5.61 -5.95
C SER A 167 -10.00 -5.35 -4.64
N GLY A 168 -10.14 -6.26 -3.67
CA GLY A 168 -9.40 -6.21 -2.41
C GLY A 168 -7.89 -6.39 -2.61
N ILE A 169 -7.44 -7.33 -3.43
CA ILE A 169 -6.01 -7.57 -3.74
C ILE A 169 -5.36 -6.33 -4.35
N VAL A 170 -6.02 -5.71 -5.33
CA VAL A 170 -5.52 -4.47 -5.93
C VAL A 170 -5.46 -3.34 -4.89
N SER A 171 -6.45 -3.27 -4.00
CA SER A 171 -6.47 -2.30 -2.89
C SER A 171 -5.39 -2.57 -1.84
N THR A 172 -4.95 -3.83 -1.65
CA THR A 172 -3.87 -4.17 -0.72
C THR A 172 -2.48 -3.73 -1.18
N ASP A 173 -2.29 -3.30 -2.43
CA ASP A 173 -1.01 -2.70 -2.88
C ASP A 173 -0.70 -1.39 -2.16
N PHE A 174 -1.74 -0.61 -1.83
CA PHE A 174 -1.65 0.53 -0.93
C PHE A 174 -1.21 0.16 0.48
N ALA A 175 -1.51 -1.06 0.92
CA ALA A 175 -1.19 -1.54 2.24
C ALA A 175 0.24 -2.10 2.35
N MET A 176 0.85 -2.51 1.23
CA MET A 176 2.29 -2.82 1.16
C MET A 176 3.18 -1.57 1.14
N LEU A 177 2.64 -0.40 0.82
CA LEU A 177 3.37 0.87 0.75
C LEU A 177 4.05 1.27 2.08
N PRO A 178 3.41 1.12 3.26
CA PRO A 178 4.08 1.24 4.56
C PRO A 178 5.32 0.35 4.74
N LYS A 179 5.25 -0.93 4.33
CA LYS A 179 6.41 -1.85 4.44
C LYS A 179 7.54 -1.46 3.48
N ARG A 180 7.21 -0.89 2.32
CA ARG A 180 8.19 -0.34 1.37
C ARG A 180 8.86 0.90 1.96
N LEU A 181 8.09 1.80 2.57
CA LEU A 181 8.66 2.95 3.29
C LEU A 181 9.54 2.48 4.43
N ASP A 182 9.06 1.60 5.31
CA ASP A 182 9.89 1.07 6.40
C ASP A 182 11.19 0.41 5.91
N ALA A 183 11.16 -0.37 4.84
CA ALA A 183 12.36 -0.98 4.26
C ALA A 183 13.31 0.05 3.63
N PHE A 184 12.77 1.06 2.92
CA PHE A 184 13.54 2.16 2.36
C PHE A 184 14.21 2.99 3.47
N LEU A 185 13.44 3.37 4.48
CA LEU A 185 13.86 4.15 5.65
C LEU A 185 14.80 3.37 6.59
N SER A 186 14.66 2.05 6.69
CA SER A 186 15.48 1.21 7.57
C SER A 186 16.77 0.71 6.92
N SER A 187 16.92 0.82 5.59
CA SER A 187 18.10 0.31 4.89
C SER A 187 19.39 1.10 5.18
N LYS A 188 19.35 2.25 5.88
CA LYS A 188 20.50 3.17 6.00
C LYS A 188 20.67 3.94 7.32
N SER A 189 20.14 3.48 8.46
CA SER A 189 20.40 4.16 9.74
C SER A 189 21.64 3.64 10.47
N LEU A 190 22.59 4.53 10.77
CA LEU A 190 23.67 4.39 11.77
C LEU A 190 23.15 4.79 13.17
N PRO A 191 23.88 4.49 14.28
CA PRO A 191 23.33 4.50 15.62
C PRO A 191 23.03 5.90 16.16
N ILE A 192 22.21 5.85 17.21
CA ILE A 192 21.48 6.94 17.87
C ILE A 192 22.43 7.73 18.78
N ASP A 193 22.51 9.05 18.56
CA ASP A 193 22.96 9.98 19.60
C ASP A 193 21.72 10.54 20.31
N THR A 194 21.52 10.13 21.55
CA THR A 194 20.42 10.60 22.40
C THR A 194 20.79 11.91 23.07
N GLU A 195 20.32 13.03 22.52
CA GLU A 195 19.91 14.18 23.32
C GLU A 195 18.41 14.40 23.14
N LEU A 196 17.67 14.20 24.24
CA LEU A 196 16.21 14.23 24.27
C LEU A 196 15.74 15.69 24.18
N SER A 197 15.57 16.22 22.97
CA SER A 197 14.95 17.53 22.80
C SER A 197 13.45 17.42 23.11
N LYS A 198 12.93 18.41 23.84
CA LYS A 198 11.50 18.59 24.17
C LYS A 198 10.68 19.07 22.96
N ASN A 199 11.08 18.72 21.74
CA ASN A 199 10.42 19.22 20.53
C ASN A 199 9.21 18.35 20.20
N THR A 200 8.01 18.89 20.45
CA THR A 200 6.79 18.37 19.84
C THR A 200 6.78 18.70 18.35
N GLY A 201 6.33 17.78 17.52
CA GLY A 201 6.27 18.00 16.08
C GLY A 201 5.34 19.15 15.70
N LYS A 202 5.71 19.89 14.65
CA LYS A 202 5.05 21.12 14.22
C LYS A 202 4.79 21.14 12.72
N LEU A 203 3.67 21.74 12.33
CA LEU A 203 3.35 22.05 10.94
C LEU A 203 3.58 23.53 10.69
N THR A 204 4.56 23.84 9.86
CA THR A 204 4.88 25.18 9.39
C THR A 204 4.37 25.36 7.97
N LEU A 205 3.50 26.34 7.75
CA LEU A 205 3.13 26.76 6.40
C LEU A 205 4.08 27.84 5.91
N ALA A 206 4.69 27.58 4.78
CA ALA A 206 5.57 28.51 4.11
C ALA A 206 4.83 29.11 2.90
N THR A 207 4.39 30.36 3.04
CA THR A 207 3.67 31.10 2.01
C THR A 207 4.62 31.87 1.13
N LEU A 208 4.51 31.68 -0.18
CA LEU A 208 5.33 32.37 -1.16
C LEU A 208 4.69 33.71 -1.57
N SER A 209 5.52 34.75 -1.72
CA SER A 209 5.05 36.02 -2.28
C SER A 209 4.63 35.83 -3.75
N PRO A 210 3.58 36.51 -4.26
CA PRO A 210 3.07 36.35 -5.63
C PRO A 210 4.10 36.60 -6.74
N ALA A 211 5.20 37.28 -6.44
CA ALA A 211 6.29 37.58 -7.36
C ALA A 211 7.39 36.49 -7.42
N SER A 212 7.28 35.45 -6.61
CA SER A 212 8.34 34.44 -6.46
C SER A 212 8.34 33.42 -7.61
N SER A 213 9.50 33.21 -8.23
CA SER A 213 9.69 32.25 -9.32
C SER A 213 9.87 30.82 -8.79
N SER A 214 9.69 29.78 -9.62
CA SER A 214 9.96 28.39 -9.21
C SER A 214 11.39 28.18 -8.68
N SER A 215 12.33 29.03 -9.11
CA SER A 215 13.71 29.03 -8.59
C SER A 215 13.80 29.47 -7.12
N ALA A 216 12.89 30.30 -6.64
CA ALA A 216 12.80 30.71 -5.24
C ALA A 216 12.37 29.54 -4.36
N ASN A 217 11.38 28.75 -4.79
CA ASN A 217 10.94 27.53 -4.09
C ASN A 217 12.09 26.57 -3.89
N ILE A 218 12.87 26.31 -4.96
CA ILE A 218 13.98 25.37 -4.91
C ILE A 218 15.11 25.89 -4.02
N LYS A 219 15.44 27.19 -4.11
CA LYS A 219 16.43 27.81 -3.20
C LYS A 219 16.00 27.73 -1.73
N TRP A 220 14.72 27.90 -1.46
CA TRP A 220 14.17 27.78 -0.11
C TRP A 220 14.21 26.33 0.38
N ILE A 221 13.81 25.35 -0.44
CA ILE A 221 13.92 23.91 -0.13
C ILE A 221 15.39 23.56 0.17
N GLN A 222 16.33 24.03 -0.65
CA GLN A 222 17.76 23.84 -0.42
C GLN A 222 18.25 24.45 0.90
N ARG A 223 17.70 25.60 1.30
CA ARG A 223 18.01 26.23 2.59
C ARG A 223 17.49 25.36 3.74
N GLN A 224 16.24 24.90 3.68
CA GLN A 224 15.67 24.00 4.69
C GLN A 224 16.46 22.70 4.83
N ILE A 225 16.88 22.10 3.71
CA ILE A 225 17.73 20.91 3.71
C ILE A 225 19.08 21.23 4.37
N ARG A 226 19.74 22.34 4.00
CA ARG A 226 21.03 22.72 4.62
C ARG A 226 20.91 22.97 6.12
N ASP A 227 19.85 23.65 6.55
CA ASP A 227 19.62 23.96 7.96
C ASP A 227 19.42 22.66 8.75
N ALA A 228 18.58 21.74 8.26
CA ALA A 228 18.37 20.42 8.87
C ALA A 228 19.66 19.55 8.87
N LEU A 229 20.44 19.59 7.79
CA LEU A 229 21.71 18.86 7.73
C LEU A 229 22.75 19.41 8.71
N SER A 230 22.73 20.72 8.99
CA SER A 230 23.64 21.36 9.95
C SER A 230 23.38 20.92 11.39
N THR A 231 22.12 20.61 11.73
CA THR A 231 21.70 20.05 13.01
C THR A 231 21.76 18.52 13.04
N GLY A 232 22.19 17.88 11.95
CA GLY A 232 22.28 16.42 11.85
C GLY A 232 20.93 15.72 11.66
N THR A 233 19.87 16.45 11.35
CA THR A 233 18.50 15.99 11.18
C THR A 233 18.28 15.35 9.80
N ASP A 234 17.61 14.21 9.74
CA ASP A 234 17.24 13.57 8.47
C ASP A 234 16.14 14.36 7.78
N THR A 235 16.24 14.54 6.47
CA THR A 235 15.30 15.33 5.67
C THR A 235 14.57 14.48 4.65
N TYR A 236 13.24 14.57 4.66
CA TYR A 236 12.32 13.89 3.75
C TYR A 236 11.64 14.92 2.84
N LEU A 237 11.96 14.89 1.56
CA LEU A 237 11.40 15.79 0.56
C LEU A 237 10.26 15.08 -0.20
N PHE A 238 9.06 15.62 -0.09
CA PHE A 238 7.86 15.16 -0.78
C PHE A 238 7.64 16.07 -1.99
N LEU A 239 7.69 15.47 -3.19
CA LEU A 239 7.51 16.17 -4.46
C LEU A 239 6.21 15.76 -5.12
N ILE A 240 5.28 16.70 -5.32
CA ILE A 240 3.92 16.43 -5.78
C ILE A 240 3.70 16.97 -7.20
N GLU A 241 3.69 16.07 -8.20
CA GLU A 241 3.51 16.26 -9.66
C GLU A 241 4.43 17.27 -10.36
N LYS A 242 4.74 18.41 -9.76
CA LYS A 242 5.59 19.46 -10.32
C LYS A 242 7.06 19.16 -10.04
N LEU A 243 7.61 18.23 -10.80
CA LEU A 243 8.97 17.76 -10.61
C LEU A 243 10.01 18.80 -11.06
N PRO A 244 11.00 19.14 -10.22
CA PRO A 244 12.18 19.87 -10.66
C PRO A 244 12.92 19.09 -11.76
N PRO A 245 13.72 19.77 -12.61
CA PRO A 245 14.61 19.09 -13.54
C PRO A 245 15.51 18.06 -12.83
N LEU A 246 15.78 16.92 -13.48
CA LEU A 246 16.55 15.81 -12.92
C LEU A 246 17.91 16.26 -12.34
N GLY A 247 18.59 17.20 -13.00
CA GLY A 247 19.85 17.76 -12.53
C GLY A 247 19.73 18.49 -11.19
N GLU A 248 18.60 19.14 -10.92
CA GLU A 248 18.34 19.80 -9.65
C GLU A 248 17.95 18.80 -8.55
N LEU A 249 17.15 17.79 -8.88
CA LEU A 249 16.83 16.69 -7.96
C LEU A 249 18.07 15.95 -7.47
N ARG A 250 18.96 15.61 -8.38
CA ARG A 250 20.25 15.00 -8.06
C ARG A 250 21.09 15.88 -7.14
N ARG A 251 21.13 17.19 -7.38
CA ARG A 251 21.83 18.15 -6.50
C ARG A 251 21.26 18.19 -5.09
N LEU A 252 19.94 18.03 -4.92
CA LEU A 252 19.30 17.97 -3.60
C LEU A 252 19.71 16.71 -2.83
N VAL A 253 19.63 15.54 -3.47
CA VAL A 253 19.98 14.26 -2.82
C VAL A 253 21.48 14.15 -2.54
N TRP A 254 22.32 14.60 -3.47
CA TRP A 254 23.77 14.55 -3.31
C TRP A 254 24.33 15.58 -2.31
N MET A 255 23.50 16.42 -1.67
CA MET A 255 23.95 17.23 -0.54
C MET A 255 24.43 16.34 0.62
N LYS A 256 23.67 15.30 0.94
CA LYS A 256 24.06 14.24 1.90
C LYS A 256 23.19 13.00 1.67
N PRO A 257 23.62 12.06 0.80
CA PRO A 257 22.78 10.94 0.34
C PRO A 257 22.25 10.03 1.44
N GLU A 258 22.96 9.94 2.58
CA GLU A 258 22.53 9.18 3.76
C GLU A 258 21.48 9.89 4.63
N LYS A 259 21.27 11.20 4.47
CA LYS A 259 20.32 11.99 5.30
C LYS A 259 19.22 12.69 4.51
N VAL A 260 19.31 12.76 3.18
CA VAL A 260 18.30 13.39 2.33
C VAL A 260 17.58 12.33 1.51
N HIS A 261 16.29 12.16 1.81
CA HIS A 261 15.41 11.19 1.17
C HIS A 261 14.37 11.91 0.32
N VAL A 262 14.24 11.53 -0.95
CA VAL A 262 13.27 12.15 -1.87
C VAL A 262 12.19 11.14 -2.24
N LEU A 263 10.95 11.51 -1.96
CA LEU A 263 9.73 10.76 -2.27
C LEU A 263 8.96 11.54 -3.33
N ILE A 264 8.79 10.92 -4.50
CA ILE A 264 8.16 11.57 -5.64
C ILE A 264 6.77 10.98 -5.84
N PHE A 265 5.77 11.84 -5.94
CA PHE A 265 4.39 11.46 -6.20
C PHE A 265 4.01 12.02 -7.56
N SER A 266 4.01 11.17 -8.58
CA SER A 266 3.68 11.60 -9.94
C SER A 266 3.05 10.49 -10.77
N SER A 267 2.02 10.89 -11.52
CA SER A 267 1.32 10.06 -12.50
C SER A 267 2.15 9.84 -13.79
N SER A 268 3.17 10.68 -14.04
CA SER A 268 4.00 10.65 -15.26
C SER A 268 5.48 10.92 -14.97
N ALA A 269 6.23 9.90 -14.56
CA ALA A 269 7.65 10.03 -14.20
C ALA A 269 8.53 8.97 -14.90
N GLY A 270 8.52 8.94 -16.23
CA GLY A 270 9.19 7.92 -17.04
C GLY A 270 10.69 7.76 -16.73
N GLU A 271 11.50 8.81 -16.94
CA GLU A 271 12.96 8.72 -16.71
C GLU A 271 13.33 8.78 -15.23
N ILE A 272 12.56 9.51 -14.42
CA ILE A 272 12.82 9.72 -12.98
C ILE A 272 12.61 8.43 -12.16
N LYS A 273 11.70 7.54 -12.59
CA LYS A 273 11.46 6.21 -11.98
C LYS A 273 12.71 5.32 -11.92
N LYS A 274 13.73 5.58 -12.75
CA LYS A 274 14.97 4.79 -12.77
C LYS A 274 15.90 5.10 -11.60
N GLU A 275 15.80 6.28 -11.01
CA GLU A 275 16.76 6.78 -10.01
C GLU A 275 16.12 7.12 -8.66
N PHE A 276 14.82 7.42 -8.64
CA PHE A 276 14.12 7.86 -7.45
C PHE A 276 12.91 6.98 -7.15
N MET A 277 12.53 6.93 -5.87
CA MET A 277 11.28 6.30 -5.47
C MET A 277 10.12 7.17 -5.94
N VAL A 278 9.41 6.70 -6.97
CA VAL A 278 8.19 7.33 -7.47
C VAL A 278 6.99 6.48 -7.08
N LEU A 279 6.05 7.12 -6.41
CA LEU A 279 4.73 6.61 -6.07
C LEU A 279 3.68 7.29 -6.95
N ASP A 280 2.51 6.66 -7.07
CA ASP A 280 1.39 7.27 -7.77
C ASP A 280 0.95 8.54 -7.03
N ALA A 281 0.57 9.56 -7.79
CA ALA A 281 0.09 10.83 -7.24
C ALA A 281 -1.35 10.70 -6.78
N ASP A 282 -1.55 10.01 -5.66
CA ASP A 282 -2.83 9.94 -4.99
C ASP A 282 -2.71 10.31 -3.51
N LEU A 283 -3.83 10.79 -2.95
CA LEU A 283 -3.88 11.28 -1.58
C LEU A 283 -3.60 10.19 -0.54
N GLN A 284 -3.87 8.92 -0.88
CA GLN A 284 -3.67 7.79 0.03
C GLN A 284 -2.18 7.44 0.15
N ALA A 285 -1.46 7.38 -0.97
CA ALA A 285 -0.03 7.15 -1.05
C ALA A 285 0.74 8.27 -0.33
N ILE A 286 0.38 9.54 -0.59
CA ILE A 286 0.97 10.69 0.11
C ILE A 286 0.70 10.58 1.61
N GLY A 287 -0.54 10.28 2.00
CA GLY A 287 -0.95 10.14 3.39
C GLY A 287 -0.25 9.01 4.15
N ALA A 288 -0.04 7.87 3.49
CA ALA A 288 0.66 6.72 4.04
C ALA A 288 2.16 6.99 4.17
N ALA A 289 2.79 7.58 3.15
CA ALA A 289 4.18 7.98 3.21
C ALA A 289 4.44 8.99 4.33
N PHE A 290 3.59 10.02 4.42
CA PHE A 290 3.66 11.02 5.48
C PHE A 290 3.51 10.38 6.86
N HIS A 291 2.58 9.45 7.03
CA HIS A 291 2.38 8.75 8.29
C HIS A 291 3.58 7.90 8.73
N GLU A 292 4.17 7.13 7.83
CA GLU A 292 5.32 6.29 8.19
C GLU A 292 6.55 7.13 8.55
N VAL A 293 6.80 8.25 7.86
CA VAL A 293 7.91 9.14 8.24
C VAL A 293 7.70 9.72 9.65
N LEU A 294 6.48 10.18 9.97
CA LEU A 294 6.15 10.68 11.31
C LEU A 294 6.29 9.59 12.39
N LYS A 295 5.80 8.38 12.11
CA LYS A 295 5.89 7.24 13.01
C LYS A 295 7.33 6.76 13.21
N LEU A 296 8.16 6.83 12.18
CA LEU A 296 9.58 6.53 12.27
C LEU A 296 10.29 7.54 13.19
N SER A 297 10.00 8.84 13.04
CA SER A 297 10.49 9.88 13.96
C SER A 297 10.03 9.63 15.40
N ALA A 298 8.74 9.35 15.62
CA ALA A 298 8.18 9.10 16.94
C ALA A 298 8.78 7.85 17.63
N SER A 299 8.87 6.74 16.89
CA SER A 299 9.37 5.45 17.42
C SER A 299 10.87 5.47 17.70
N ARG A 300 11.66 6.16 16.87
CA ARG A 300 13.12 6.28 17.04
C ARG A 300 13.51 7.45 17.94
N LYS A 301 12.55 8.29 18.37
CA LYS A 301 12.78 9.56 19.08
C LYS A 301 13.85 10.41 18.36
N GLN A 302 13.74 10.46 17.04
CA GLN A 302 14.70 11.12 16.18
C GLN A 302 14.03 12.33 15.54
N GLU A 303 14.69 13.48 15.61
CA GLU A 303 14.25 14.65 14.88
C GLU A 303 14.33 14.38 13.38
N CYS A 304 13.27 14.74 12.65
CA CYS A 304 13.29 14.73 11.19
C CYS A 304 12.66 16.02 10.64
N SER A 305 13.10 16.41 9.44
CA SER A 305 12.52 17.50 8.68
C SER A 305 11.74 16.92 7.51
N ILE A 306 10.46 17.26 7.38
CA ILE A 306 9.64 16.88 6.22
C ILE A 306 9.35 18.14 5.44
N VAL A 307 9.76 18.19 4.17
CA VAL A 307 9.51 19.32 3.27
C VAL A 307 8.55 18.86 2.18
N ILE A 308 7.38 19.50 2.10
CA ILE A 308 6.37 19.27 1.07
C ILE A 308 6.45 20.42 0.07
N ASP A 309 6.80 20.10 -1.17
CA ASP A 309 7.09 21.08 -2.22
C ASP A 309 5.89 21.93 -2.66
N SER A 310 4.67 21.40 -2.52
CA SER A 310 3.46 22.18 -2.73
C SER A 310 2.21 21.51 -2.17
N ILE A 311 1.74 21.98 -1.01
CA ILE A 311 0.39 21.69 -0.50
C ILE A 311 -0.66 22.25 -1.48
N SER A 312 -0.35 23.36 -2.15
CA SER A 312 -1.25 23.95 -3.15
C SER A 312 -1.51 23.04 -4.34
N THR A 313 -0.49 22.35 -4.84
CA THR A 313 -0.68 21.33 -5.88
C THR A 313 -1.59 20.20 -5.36
N MET A 314 -1.41 19.75 -4.12
CA MET A 314 -2.32 18.74 -3.53
C MET A 314 -3.77 19.24 -3.45
N VAL A 315 -3.99 20.50 -3.09
CA VAL A 315 -5.33 21.12 -3.07
C VAL A 315 -5.95 21.17 -4.47
N GLN A 316 -5.16 21.52 -5.49
CA GLN A 316 -5.63 21.57 -6.87
C GLN A 316 -5.96 20.19 -7.44
N LEU A 317 -5.16 19.17 -7.12
CA LEU A 317 -5.33 17.81 -7.65
C LEU A 317 -6.43 17.03 -6.92
N PHE A 318 -6.54 17.16 -5.59
CA PHE A 318 -7.38 16.29 -4.76
C PHE A 318 -8.53 17.03 -4.07
N GLY A 319 -8.57 18.36 -4.16
CA GLY A 319 -9.56 19.23 -3.51
C GLY A 319 -9.17 19.66 -2.09
N GLY A 320 -9.51 20.90 -1.74
CA GLY A 320 -9.13 21.52 -0.46
C GLY A 320 -9.60 20.76 0.78
N ALA A 321 -10.85 20.30 0.79
CA ALA A 321 -11.42 19.57 1.92
C ALA A 321 -10.73 18.21 2.17
N GLN A 322 -10.39 17.48 1.10
CA GLN A 322 -9.75 16.18 1.21
C GLN A 322 -8.29 16.32 1.68
N THR A 323 -7.56 17.27 1.09
CA THR A 323 -6.20 17.60 1.52
C THR A 323 -6.18 18.08 2.97
N TYR A 324 -7.10 18.95 3.38
CA TYR A 324 -7.22 19.41 4.76
C TYR A 324 -7.47 18.23 5.72
N ARG A 325 -8.42 17.34 5.38
CA ARG A 325 -8.73 16.14 6.18
C ARG A 325 -7.52 15.24 6.33
N LEU A 326 -6.71 15.07 5.28
CA LEU A 326 -5.47 14.31 5.35
C LEU A 326 -4.56 14.86 6.46
N PHE A 327 -4.21 16.16 6.39
CA PHE A 327 -3.31 16.76 7.39
C PHE A 327 -3.93 16.72 8.79
N LEU A 328 -5.22 17.05 8.92
CA LEU A 328 -5.94 17.00 10.20
C LEU A 328 -5.86 15.61 10.86
N GLN A 329 -6.06 14.53 10.09
CA GLN A 329 -5.94 13.16 10.59
C GLN A 329 -4.53 12.77 11.01
N LYS A 330 -3.51 13.45 10.49
CA LYS A 330 -2.10 13.19 10.79
C LYS A 330 -1.55 14.08 11.89
N MET A 331 -2.29 15.11 12.32
CA MET A 331 -1.88 16.00 13.41
C MET A 331 -1.58 15.25 14.71
N GLY A 332 -2.40 14.27 15.10
CA GLY A 332 -2.15 13.51 16.34
C GLY A 332 -0.77 12.84 16.35
N VAL A 333 -0.44 12.15 15.25
CA VAL A 333 0.86 11.47 15.09
C VAL A 333 2.01 12.48 14.94
N LEU A 334 1.76 13.62 14.28
CA LEU A 334 2.73 14.70 14.20
C LEU A 334 3.08 15.24 15.59
N ARG A 335 2.09 15.47 16.47
CA ARG A 335 2.33 15.94 17.84
C ARG A 335 3.15 14.97 18.69
N GLU A 336 2.97 13.68 18.45
CA GLU A 336 3.72 12.61 19.12
C GLU A 336 5.11 12.39 18.51
N SER A 337 5.37 12.92 17.31
CA SER A 337 6.66 12.86 16.65
C SER A 337 7.56 14.03 17.03
N MET A 338 8.86 13.91 16.71
CA MET A 338 9.83 15.02 16.77
C MET A 338 10.04 15.65 15.38
N ALA A 339 9.04 15.53 14.50
CA ALA A 339 9.12 15.97 13.11
C ALA A 339 8.78 17.46 12.94
N SER A 340 9.60 18.18 12.19
CA SER A 340 9.29 19.52 11.70
C SER A 340 8.79 19.41 10.26
N VAL A 341 7.50 19.69 10.04
CA VAL A 341 6.87 19.61 8.72
C VAL A 341 6.76 21.00 8.14
N TYR A 342 7.29 21.18 6.94
CA TYR A 342 7.26 22.42 6.18
C TYR A 342 6.46 22.21 4.91
N GLY A 343 5.37 22.96 4.75
CA GLY A 343 4.50 22.87 3.57
C GLY A 343 4.49 24.17 2.78
N LEU A 344 4.90 24.13 1.52
CA LEU A 344 4.76 25.27 0.62
C LEU A 344 3.29 25.46 0.24
N PHE A 345 2.79 26.67 0.45
CA PHE A 345 1.40 27.05 0.18
C PHE A 345 1.34 28.38 -0.58
N HIS A 346 0.44 28.46 -1.56
CA HIS A 346 0.21 29.57 -2.46
C HIS A 346 -1.23 30.07 -2.23
N PRO A 347 -1.46 30.95 -1.24
CA PRO A 347 -2.79 31.44 -0.90
C PRO A 347 -3.57 32.02 -2.10
N GLU A 348 -2.85 32.64 -3.05
CA GLU A 348 -3.38 33.25 -4.26
C GLU A 348 -4.03 32.27 -5.23
N LEU A 349 -3.73 30.96 -5.11
CA LEU A 349 -4.27 29.92 -5.98
C LEU A 349 -5.58 29.31 -5.44
N HIS A 350 -6.05 29.72 -4.26
CA HIS A 350 -7.17 29.09 -3.58
C HIS A 350 -8.21 30.09 -3.09
N GLU A 351 -9.43 29.60 -2.88
CA GLU A 351 -10.48 30.39 -2.24
C GLU A 351 -10.10 30.77 -0.79
N PRO A 352 -10.56 31.94 -0.29
CA PRO A 352 -10.25 32.40 1.06
C PRO A 352 -10.58 31.38 2.16
N ASN A 353 -11.66 30.63 2.00
CA ASN A 353 -12.07 29.60 2.95
C ASN A 353 -11.07 28.45 3.02
N VAL A 354 -10.53 28.01 1.87
CA VAL A 354 -9.52 26.95 1.83
C VAL A 354 -8.22 27.45 2.45
N THR A 355 -7.82 28.68 2.11
CA THR A 355 -6.64 29.32 2.72
C THR A 355 -6.76 29.40 4.25
N ALA A 356 -7.91 29.83 4.78
CA ALA A 356 -8.17 29.90 6.21
C ALA A 356 -8.05 28.52 6.88
N MET A 357 -8.62 27.47 6.28
CA MET A 357 -8.51 26.10 6.82
C MET A 357 -7.06 25.65 7.04
N PHE A 358 -6.19 25.84 6.04
CA PHE A 358 -4.79 25.44 6.18
C PHE A 358 -4.02 26.34 7.14
N GLN A 359 -4.31 27.64 7.11
CA GLN A 359 -3.75 28.61 8.04
C GLN A 359 -4.07 28.27 9.51
N ASP A 360 -5.30 27.84 9.80
CA ASP A 360 -5.73 27.43 11.14
C ASP A 360 -5.12 26.09 11.57
N LEU A 361 -4.81 25.21 10.60
CA LEU A 361 -4.16 23.93 10.86
C LEU A 361 -2.68 24.07 11.22
N SER A 362 -2.03 25.13 10.74
CA SER A 362 -0.59 25.37 10.92
C SER A 362 -0.25 25.94 12.30
N ASP A 363 0.86 25.50 12.87
CA ASP A 363 1.41 26.04 14.12
C ASP A 363 2.17 27.34 13.92
N SER A 364 2.78 27.48 12.75
CA SER A 364 3.62 28.60 12.39
C SER A 364 3.49 28.91 10.92
N ARG A 365 3.68 30.18 10.58
CA ARG A 365 3.60 30.70 9.23
C ARG A 365 4.88 31.44 8.92
N ILE A 366 5.46 31.16 7.76
CA ILE A 366 6.66 31.82 7.27
C ILE A 366 6.35 32.37 5.88
N THR A 367 6.66 33.64 5.65
CA THR A 367 6.59 34.21 4.31
C THR A 367 7.95 34.10 3.63
N ILE A 368 7.95 33.54 2.42
CA ILE A 368 9.13 33.46 1.56
C ILE A 368 9.08 34.66 0.61
N GLU A 369 10.01 35.59 0.78
CA GLU A 369 10.22 36.74 -0.10
C GLU A 369 10.95 36.37 -1.39
#